data_AF-A0AA95HK33-F1
#
_entry.id   AF-A0AA95HK33-F1
#
_cell.length_a   1.000
_cell.length_b   1.000
_cell.length_c   1.000
_cell.angle_alpha   90.00
_cell.angle_beta   90.00
_cell.angle_gamma   90.00
#
_symmetry.space_group_name_H-M   'P 1'
#
loop_
_entity.id
_entity.type
_entity.pdbx_description
1 polymer ?
#
loop_
_entity_poly.entity_id
_entity_poly.type
_entity_poly.pdbx_seq_one_letter_code
_entity_poly.pdbx_strand_id
1 'polypeptide(L)'
;MSAICRCFPGKQPQGGDRVPSGEEVANCSRWLMAEIRLLRPQLIILIGKLAISQFMDAKKLDEVVGKCHRTLIEGREVDLLPLPHPSGLSTWPRMEPGKTLLQDALQALAAHPAWIRLLDTESR
;
A
#
# COMPACT_ATOMS: atom_id res chain seq x y z
N MET A 1 -10.41 1.05 -5.09
CA MET A 1 -9.67 0.71 -3.85
C MET A 1 -9.81 -0.80 -3.61
N SER A 2 -8.78 -1.47 -3.12
CA SER A 2 -8.75 -2.94 -2.90
C SER A 2 -8.16 -3.28 -1.52
N ALA A 3 -8.24 -4.55 -1.12
CA ALA A 3 -7.74 -5.07 0.15
C ALA A 3 -6.98 -6.39 -0.04
N ILE A 4 -6.00 -6.64 0.84
CA ILE A 4 -5.22 -7.89 0.86
C ILE A 4 -6.11 -9.10 1.17
N CYS A 5 -7.01 -8.97 2.15
CA CYS A 5 -8.03 -9.96 2.46
C CYS A 5 -9.42 -9.37 2.22
N ARG A 6 -10.35 -10.20 1.73
CA ARG A 6 -11.75 -9.79 1.45
C ARG A 6 -12.70 -10.03 2.62
N CYS A 7 -12.28 -10.86 3.57
CA CYS A 7 -13.05 -11.17 4.75
C CYS A 7 -12.46 -10.42 5.95
N PHE A 8 -13.33 -10.07 6.89
CA PHE A 8 -12.93 -9.56 8.19
C PHE A 8 -12.15 -10.65 8.97
N PRO A 9 -10.90 -10.41 9.41
CA PRO A 9 -10.06 -11.44 10.04
C PRO A 9 -10.42 -11.76 11.49
N GLY A 10 -11.41 -11.06 12.06
CA GLY A 10 -11.74 -11.15 13.48
C GLY A 10 -11.05 -10.08 14.33
N LYS A 11 -11.46 -10.01 15.61
CA LYS A 11 -10.91 -9.06 16.59
C LYS A 11 -9.73 -9.66 17.35
N GLN A 12 -8.81 -8.80 17.76
CA GLN A 12 -7.84 -9.12 18.81
C GLN A 12 -8.52 -9.03 20.19
N PRO A 13 -8.14 -9.86 21.18
CA PRO A 13 -8.68 -9.79 22.54
C PRO A 13 -8.51 -8.41 23.19
N GLN A 14 -7.43 -7.71 22.85
CA GLN A 14 -7.05 -6.41 23.42
C GLN A 14 -7.55 -5.22 22.59
N GLY A 15 -8.46 -5.47 21.64
CA GLY A 15 -9.04 -4.45 20.76
C GLY A 15 -8.33 -4.33 19.41
N GLY A 16 -9.05 -3.75 18.44
CA GLY A 16 -8.62 -3.70 17.05
C GLY A 16 -8.84 -5.02 16.30
N ASP A 17 -8.44 -5.02 15.04
CA ASP A 17 -8.60 -6.17 14.14
C ASP A 17 -7.34 -7.03 14.18
N ARG A 18 -7.52 -8.35 14.11
CA ARG A 18 -6.41 -9.28 13.98
C ARG A 18 -5.72 -9.08 12.63
N VAL A 19 -4.41 -9.27 12.60
CA VAL A 19 -3.68 -9.34 11.33
C VAL A 19 -4.01 -10.70 10.67
N PRO A 20 -4.47 -10.71 9.40
CA PRO A 20 -4.64 -11.96 8.65
C PRO A 20 -3.38 -12.83 8.67
N SER A 21 -3.56 -14.14 8.74
CA SER A 21 -2.47 -15.12 8.63
C SER A 21 -1.98 -15.22 7.19
N GLY A 22 -0.79 -15.79 7.00
CA GLY A 22 -0.26 -16.05 5.65
C GLY A 22 -1.19 -16.91 4.79
N GLU A 23 -1.88 -17.88 5.41
CA GLU A 23 -2.86 -18.73 4.73
C GLU A 23 -4.11 -17.94 4.29
N GLU A 24 -4.62 -17.07 5.16
CA GLU A 24 -5.77 -16.21 4.82
C GLU A 24 -5.45 -15.26 3.67
N VAL A 25 -4.25 -14.69 3.67
CA VAL A 25 -3.74 -13.86 2.58
C VAL A 25 -3.59 -14.68 1.30
N ALA A 26 -2.99 -15.86 1.36
CA ALA A 26 -2.83 -16.74 0.21
C ALA A 26 -4.19 -17.12 -0.41
N ASN A 27 -5.18 -17.46 0.41
CA ASN A 27 -6.53 -17.79 -0.01
C ASN A 27 -7.25 -16.61 -0.69
N CYS A 28 -6.96 -15.37 -0.26
CA CYS A 28 -7.52 -14.16 -0.84
C CYS A 28 -6.75 -13.61 -2.06
N SER A 29 -5.47 -13.96 -2.21
CA SER A 29 -4.53 -13.37 -3.17
C SER A 29 -5.05 -13.36 -4.62
N ARG A 30 -5.78 -14.41 -5.02
CA ARG A 30 -6.37 -14.54 -6.37
C ARG A 30 -7.24 -13.35 -6.76
N TRP A 31 -7.96 -12.75 -5.81
CA TRP A 31 -8.85 -11.63 -6.08
C TRP A 31 -8.06 -10.35 -6.35
N LEU A 32 -7.03 -10.08 -5.54
CA LEU A 32 -6.14 -8.94 -5.73
C LEU A 32 -5.40 -9.05 -7.07
N MET A 33 -4.87 -10.24 -7.39
CA MET A 33 -4.18 -10.46 -8.66
C MET A 33 -5.11 -10.33 -9.87
N ALA A 34 -6.37 -10.78 -9.76
CA ALA A 34 -7.36 -10.57 -10.81
C ALA A 34 -7.64 -9.08 -11.05
N GLU A 35 -7.78 -8.28 -9.99
CA GLU A 35 -7.96 -6.83 -10.11
C GLU A 35 -6.74 -6.14 -10.72
N ILE A 36 -5.53 -6.49 -10.29
CA ILE A 36 -4.29 -5.93 -10.88
C ILE A 36 -4.18 -6.28 -12.36
N ARG A 37 -4.57 -7.51 -12.74
CA ARG A 37 -4.57 -7.95 -14.14
C ARG A 37 -5.58 -7.19 -14.98
N LEU A 38 -6.79 -6.98 -14.46
CA LEU A 38 -7.87 -6.28 -15.17
C LEU A 38 -7.58 -4.77 -15.29
N LEU A 39 -7.16 -4.14 -14.19
CA LEU A 39 -6.96 -2.69 -14.13
C LEU A 39 -5.63 -2.24 -14.74
N ARG A 40 -4.64 -3.14 -14.82
CA ARG A 40 -3.28 -2.88 -15.34
C ARG A 40 -2.70 -1.55 -14.79
N PRO A 41 -2.66 -1.38 -13.45
CA PRO A 41 -2.27 -0.12 -12.84
C PRO A 41 -0.81 0.23 -13.19
N GLN A 42 -0.55 1.53 -13.36
CA GLN A 42 0.81 2.06 -13.47
C GLN A 42 1.42 2.36 -12.09
N LEU A 43 0.57 2.61 -11.09
CA LEU A 43 0.94 2.91 -9.71
C LEU A 43 0.05 2.11 -8.76
N ILE A 44 0.65 1.47 -7.76
CA ILE A 44 -0.05 0.84 -6.63
C ILE A 44 0.40 1.50 -5.33
N ILE A 45 -0.57 2.03 -4.58
CA ILE A 45 -0.32 2.63 -3.26
C ILE A 45 -0.52 1.54 -2.19
N LEU A 46 0.55 1.22 -1.46
CA LEU A 46 0.58 0.13 -0.48
C LEU A 46 0.37 0.69 0.93
N ILE A 47 -0.83 0.54 1.48
CA ILE A 47 -1.20 1.14 2.77
C ILE A 47 -0.99 0.14 3.91
N GLY A 48 -0.03 0.42 4.78
CA GLY A 48 0.26 -0.36 5.98
C GLY A 48 1.18 -1.56 5.76
N LYS A 49 1.75 -2.05 6.86
CA LYS A 49 2.79 -3.10 6.86
C LYS A 49 2.39 -4.36 6.11
N LEU A 50 1.14 -4.81 6.28
CA LEU A 50 0.65 -6.03 5.64
C LEU A 50 0.64 -5.92 4.11
N ALA A 51 0.17 -4.79 3.57
CA ALA A 51 0.15 -4.57 2.13
C ALA A 51 1.56 -4.42 1.58
N ILE A 52 2.42 -3.66 2.26
CA ILE A 52 3.83 -3.47 1.89
C ILE A 52 4.55 -4.83 1.79
N SER A 53 4.38 -5.69 2.79
CA SER A 53 5.05 -7.00 2.84
C SER A 53 4.58 -7.98 1.76
N GLN A 54 3.47 -7.73 1.07
CA GLN A 54 3.05 -8.58 -0.05
C GLN A 54 3.82 -8.31 -1.33
N PHE A 55 4.43 -7.13 -1.46
CA PHE A 55 5.10 -6.68 -2.68
C PHE A 55 6.58 -6.38 -2.47
N MET A 56 7.01 -6.21 -1.22
CA MET A 56 8.36 -5.75 -0.88
C MET A 56 8.88 -6.50 0.34
N ASP A 57 10.17 -6.84 0.32
CA ASP A 57 10.87 -7.30 1.51
C ASP A 57 11.38 -6.08 2.30
N ALA A 58 10.62 -5.69 3.32
CA ALA A 58 10.90 -4.52 4.15
C ALA A 58 10.72 -4.88 5.63
N LYS A 59 11.77 -4.68 6.43
CA LYS A 59 11.74 -4.97 7.87
C LYS A 59 11.19 -3.77 8.65
N LYS A 60 11.44 -2.56 8.16
CA LYS A 60 10.97 -1.30 8.75
C LYS A 60 10.27 -0.44 7.70
N LEU A 61 9.33 0.39 8.15
CA LEU A 61 8.67 1.37 7.27
C LEU A 61 9.68 2.38 6.73
N ASP A 62 10.65 2.78 7.56
CA ASP A 62 11.69 3.76 7.25
C ASP A 62 12.56 3.35 6.04
N GLU A 63 12.61 2.05 5.72
CA GLU A 63 13.40 1.53 4.58
C GLU A 63 12.71 1.80 3.23
N VAL A 64 11.39 1.96 3.24
CA VAL A 64 10.56 1.92 2.03
C VAL A 64 9.59 3.10 1.88
N VAL A 65 9.13 3.70 2.96
CA VAL A 65 8.27 4.90 2.91
C VAL A 65 9.15 6.12 2.57
N GLY A 66 8.59 7.07 1.81
CA GLY A 66 9.26 8.32 1.40
C GLY A 66 9.67 8.37 -0.07
N LYS A 67 9.52 7.27 -0.81
CA LYS A 67 9.89 7.20 -2.23
C LYS A 67 9.04 6.17 -2.98
N CYS A 68 8.99 6.32 -4.30
CA CYS A 68 8.46 5.29 -5.19
C CYS A 68 9.50 4.19 -5.41
N HIS A 69 9.01 2.97 -5.62
CA HIS A 69 9.80 1.81 -5.99
C HIS A 69 9.24 1.22 -7.27
N ARG A 70 10.06 0.50 -8.04
CA ARG A 70 9.61 -0.15 -9.27
C ARG A 70 9.69 -1.65 -9.13
N THR A 71 8.67 -2.34 -9.65
CA THR A 71 8.65 -3.80 -9.71
C THR A 71 8.06 -4.29 -11.03
N LEU A 72 8.19 -5.59 -11.27
CA LEU A 72 7.53 -6.28 -12.37
C LEU A 72 6.37 -7.11 -11.84
N ILE A 73 5.15 -6.80 -12.26
CA ILE A 73 3.97 -7.63 -12.00
C ILE A 73 3.49 -8.20 -13.32
N GLU A 74 3.57 -9.52 -13.47
CA GLU A 74 3.21 -10.23 -14.71
C GLU A 74 3.89 -9.62 -15.96
N GLY A 75 5.19 -9.30 -15.84
CA GLY A 75 5.99 -8.72 -16.92
C GLY A 75 5.73 -7.25 -17.24
N ARG A 76 4.91 -6.55 -16.43
CA ARG A 76 4.65 -5.10 -16.58
C ARG A 76 5.38 -4.33 -15.49
N GLU A 77 6.04 -3.24 -15.87
CA GLU A 77 6.57 -2.29 -14.90
C GLU A 77 5.41 -1.59 -14.17
N VAL A 78 5.46 -1.63 -12.84
CA VAL A 78 4.49 -0.99 -11.95
C VAL A 78 5.26 -0.24 -10.87
N ASP A 79 4.89 1.01 -10.63
CA ASP A 79 5.43 1.78 -9.52
C ASP A 79 4.65 1.46 -8.23
N LEU A 80 5.36 1.31 -7.13
CA LEU A 80 4.84 1.04 -5.79
C LEU A 80 5.14 2.24 -4.90
N LEU A 81 4.11 2.74 -4.21
CA LEU A 81 4.26 3.80 -3.23
C LEU A 81 3.78 3.33 -1.84
N PRO A 82 4.70 2.98 -0.93
CA PRO A 82 4.38 2.61 0.44
C PRO A 82 3.90 3.80 1.26
N LEU A 83 2.80 3.63 1.98
CA LEU A 83 2.29 4.58 2.96
C LEU A 83 1.99 3.88 4.30
N PRO A 84 2.16 4.55 5.45
CA PRO A 84 1.71 4.04 6.72
C PRO A 84 0.18 3.91 6.76
N HIS A 85 -0.33 2.98 7.58
CA HIS A 85 -1.77 2.82 7.76
C HIS A 85 -2.37 3.99 8.57
N PRO A 86 -3.53 4.56 8.17
CA PRO A 86 -4.12 5.72 8.84
C PRO A 86 -4.93 5.39 10.11
N SER A 87 -4.82 4.18 10.67
CA SER A 87 -5.70 3.71 11.78
C SER A 87 -5.48 4.40 13.13
N GLY A 88 -4.47 5.26 13.26
CA GLY A 88 -4.13 5.91 14.53
C GLY A 88 -3.47 5.00 15.57
N LEU A 89 -3.47 3.67 15.37
CA LEU A 89 -2.81 2.68 16.24
C LEU A 89 -1.30 2.90 16.34
N SER A 90 -0.69 3.46 15.31
CA SER A 90 0.74 3.82 15.30
C SER A 90 0.92 5.32 15.46
N THR A 91 1.84 5.72 16.33
CA THR A 91 2.34 7.10 16.43
C THR A 91 3.44 7.40 15.41
N TRP A 92 3.99 6.38 14.73
CA TRP A 92 5.09 6.52 13.77
C TRP A 92 4.91 7.64 12.73
N PRO A 93 3.73 7.84 12.10
CA PRO A 93 3.53 8.91 11.12
C PRO A 93 3.59 10.33 11.72
N ARG A 94 3.59 10.44 13.06
CA ARG A 94 3.62 11.69 13.82
C ARG A 94 4.98 11.96 14.49
N MET A 95 5.95 11.05 14.35
CA MET A 95 7.27 11.13 14.95
C MET A 95 8.34 11.01 13.85
N GLU A 96 9.56 11.47 14.11
CA GLU A 96 10.66 11.29 13.15
C GLU A 96 11.26 9.87 13.18
N PRO A 97 11.70 9.32 12.03
CA PRO A 97 11.67 9.95 10.70
C PRO A 97 10.32 9.81 9.97
N GLY A 98 9.33 9.14 10.58
CA GLY A 98 8.08 8.76 9.92
C GLY A 98 7.21 9.93 9.44
N LYS A 99 7.25 11.07 10.13
CA LYS A 99 6.58 12.30 9.70
C LYS A 99 7.18 12.83 8.40
N THR A 100 8.50 13.01 8.34
CA THR A 100 9.19 13.44 7.11
C THR A 100 8.97 12.44 5.97
N LEU A 101 9.16 11.14 6.23
CA LEU A 101 8.99 10.12 5.19
C LEU A 101 7.56 10.03 4.66
N LEU A 102 6.54 10.24 5.50
CA LEU A 102 5.16 10.34 5.02
C LEU A 102 4.99 11.56 4.11
N GLN A 103 5.52 12.72 4.50
CA GLN A 103 5.44 13.92 3.69
C GLN A 103 6.13 13.74 2.33
N ASP A 104 7.33 13.16 2.31
CA ASP A 104 8.07 12.86 1.08
C ASP A 104 7.30 11.90 0.18
N ALA A 105 6.68 10.86 0.76
CA ALA A 105 5.85 9.91 0.00
C ALA A 105 4.62 10.59 -0.63
N LEU A 106 3.96 11.50 0.10
CA LEU A 106 2.82 12.25 -0.42
C LEU A 106 3.22 13.25 -1.50
N GLN A 107 4.40 13.88 -1.39
CA GLN A 107 4.95 14.72 -2.45
C GLN A 107 5.28 13.90 -3.70
N ALA A 108 5.89 12.72 -3.52
CA ALA A 108 6.14 11.78 -4.62
C ALA A 108 4.84 11.33 -5.30
N LEU A 109 3.76 11.10 -4.53
CA LEU A 109 2.44 10.81 -5.07
C LEU A 109 1.90 11.97 -5.91
N ALA A 110 1.94 13.18 -5.36
CA ALA A 110 1.42 14.39 -6.03
C ALA A 110 2.15 14.66 -7.35
N ALA A 111 3.45 14.37 -7.42
CA ALA A 111 4.25 14.51 -8.63
C ALA A 111 4.15 13.30 -9.60
N HIS A 112 3.47 12.22 -9.23
CA HIS A 112 3.49 10.99 -10.02
C HIS A 112 2.65 11.12 -11.30
N PRO A 113 3.17 10.76 -12.50
CA PRO A 113 2.44 10.92 -13.76
C PRO A 113 1.09 10.18 -13.84
N ALA A 114 0.97 9.03 -13.18
CA ALA A 114 -0.30 8.31 -13.09
C ALA A 114 -1.33 9.04 -12.21
N TRP A 115 -0.89 9.77 -11.18
CA TRP A 115 -1.76 10.53 -10.29
C TRP A 115 -2.23 11.84 -10.95
N ILE A 116 -1.31 12.58 -11.56
CA ILE A 116 -1.60 13.82 -12.29
C ILE A 116 -2.65 13.58 -13.38
N ARG A 117 -2.45 12.55 -14.22
CA ARG A 117 -3.41 12.21 -15.30
C ARG A 117 -4.81 11.90 -14.77
N LEU A 118 -4.92 11.31 -13.59
CA LEU A 118 -6.21 11.01 -12.98
C LEU A 118 -6.92 12.30 -12.56
N LEU A 119 -6.22 13.25 -11.94
CA LEU A 119 -6.77 14.55 -11.56
C LEU A 119 -7.19 15.40 -12.77
N ASP A 120 -6.42 15.34 -13.86
CA ASP A 120 -6.73 16.05 -15.11
C ASP A 120 -7.99 15.49 -15.80
N THR A 121 -8.27 14.20 -15.61
CA THR A 121 -9.43 13.53 -16.21
C THR A 121 -10.72 13.88 -15.47
N GLU A 122 -10.66 14.03 -14.14
CA GLU A 122 -11.80 14.42 -13.29
C GLU A 122 -12.14 15.93 -13.39
N SER A 123 -11.25 16.73 -13.96
CA SER A 123 -11.45 18.19 -14.15
C SER A 123 -12.14 18.54 -15.47
N ARG A 124 -12.61 17.54 -16.24
CA ARG A 124 -13.31 17.68 -17.52
C ARG A 124 -14.73 17.15 -17.44
#